data_AF-A0ABD2QE59-F1
#
_entry.id   AF-A0ABD2QE59-F1
#
_cell.length_a   1.000
_cell.length_b   1.000
_cell.length_c   1.000
_cell.angle_alpha   90.00
_cell.angle_beta   90.00
_cell.angle_gamma   90.00
#
_symmetry.space_group_name_H-M   'P 1'
#
loop_
_entity.id
_entity.type
_entity.pdbx_description
1 polymer ?
#
loop_
_entity_poly.entity_id
_entity_poly.type
_entity_poly.pdbx_seq_one_letter_code
_entity_poly.pdbx_strand_id
1 'polypeptide(L)'
;MQVVKALETRYKRIPCNSKRLPAESKAKMRFIRLMLELFFYFFEHLADFFTSNYVPSTLVQVNSQMKDRNRALYVSLNAYHAICNFIVELSNDPCYIQIWEDGTEKKILFSILDDLEEVEETEEKEPEVGPVEQQLSRMAPLIDIASKVKTVAATTLKNKTLELGSVAATIVNQRNSGSADEQNWHLDLGLFKRVHRVYLEQLDSLVEKARSIIIEEFKLHSHAWCKATDKWTLATNLVESRAEFCLSEEASPALIRLQNWFSSFKTNLHPKLFHRLLNLIAEAINQYLFAQLILSNKFSQQGANQLRYDLEKCLIPCFNYYYSNIQEDGDGIEERLVSKGESHFIDCLDACTLLTLKTAVAMLLQDSLKSVLNFDERDTSFSDPMAPLHDISVYHTLPDAALEILTTRLDLPC
;
A
#
# COMPACT_ATOMS: atom_id res chain seq x y z
N MET A 1 -17.49 26.76 -2.71
CA MET A 1 -18.29 27.76 -3.47
C MET A 1 -17.42 28.59 -4.42
N GLN A 2 -16.22 29.05 -4.04
CA GLN A 2 -15.31 29.74 -4.99
C GLN A 2 -14.83 28.81 -6.12
N VAL A 3 -14.53 27.55 -5.82
CA VAL A 3 -14.25 26.49 -6.81
C VAL A 3 -15.38 26.32 -7.81
N VAL A 4 -16.59 26.12 -7.31
CA VAL A 4 -17.80 25.94 -8.13
C VAL A 4 -18.07 27.20 -8.97
N LYS A 5 -17.87 28.41 -8.43
CA LYS A 5 -17.99 29.66 -9.19
C LYS A 5 -16.87 29.85 -10.23
N ALA A 6 -15.64 29.42 -9.94
CA ALA A 6 -14.52 29.46 -10.88
C ALA A 6 -14.73 28.48 -12.03
N LEU A 7 -15.16 27.25 -11.71
CA LEU A 7 -15.58 26.24 -12.67
C LEU A 7 -16.82 26.69 -13.45
N GLU A 8 -17.84 27.30 -12.82
CA GLU A 8 -19.00 27.87 -13.53
C GLU A 8 -18.61 29.04 -14.45
N THR A 9 -17.60 29.83 -14.10
CA THR A 9 -17.12 30.95 -14.91
C THR A 9 -16.28 30.47 -16.09
N ARG A 10 -15.46 29.42 -15.90
CA ARG A 10 -14.80 28.70 -17.00
C ARG A 10 -15.83 27.97 -17.89
N TYR A 11 -16.84 27.34 -17.29
CA TYR A 11 -17.95 26.63 -17.94
C TYR A 11 -18.77 27.52 -18.88
N LYS A 12 -18.94 28.81 -18.55
CA LYS A 12 -19.63 29.80 -19.41
C LYS A 12 -18.80 30.29 -20.60
N ARG A 13 -17.48 30.11 -20.59
CA ARG A 13 -16.56 30.69 -21.61
C ARG A 13 -16.16 29.72 -22.72
N ILE A 14 -16.56 28.45 -22.67
CA ILE A 14 -16.10 27.45 -23.63
C ILE A 14 -16.89 27.59 -24.94
N PRO A 15 -16.27 28.03 -26.06
CA PRO A 15 -16.92 28.07 -27.36
C PRO A 15 -16.98 26.64 -27.89
N CYS A 16 -18.14 26.01 -27.77
CA CYS A 16 -18.41 24.75 -28.45
C CYS A 16 -18.64 25.06 -29.94
N ASN A 17 -17.58 25.35 -30.69
CA ASN A 17 -17.63 25.73 -32.11
C ASN A 17 -18.08 24.59 -33.03
N SER A 18 -18.37 23.41 -32.49
CA SER A 18 -19.04 22.33 -33.21
C SER A 18 -20.52 22.68 -33.45
N LYS A 19 -20.79 23.47 -34.48
CA LYS A 19 -22.17 23.68 -34.96
C LYS A 19 -22.85 22.39 -35.46
N ARG A 20 -22.12 21.27 -35.57
CA ARG A 20 -22.58 20.02 -36.20
C ARG A 20 -22.89 18.86 -35.26
N LEU A 21 -22.54 18.92 -33.98
CA LEU A 21 -22.89 17.83 -33.04
C LEU A 21 -24.35 17.94 -32.53
N PRO A 22 -25.03 16.79 -32.32
CA PRO A 22 -26.28 16.72 -31.58
C PRO A 22 -26.16 17.39 -30.20
N ALA A 23 -27.27 17.94 -29.69
CA ALA A 23 -27.29 18.60 -28.38
C ALA A 23 -26.88 17.66 -27.24
N GLU A 24 -27.23 16.38 -27.36
CA GLU A 24 -26.89 15.33 -26.40
C GLU A 24 -25.37 15.08 -26.32
N SER A 25 -24.71 14.88 -27.46
CA SER A 25 -23.26 14.72 -27.54
C SER A 25 -22.53 15.93 -26.94
N LYS A 26 -23.01 17.15 -27.20
CA LYS A 26 -22.43 18.37 -26.60
C LYS A 26 -22.54 18.38 -25.08
N ALA A 27 -23.66 17.93 -24.51
CA ALA A 27 -23.84 17.86 -23.07
C ALA A 27 -22.92 16.81 -22.43
N LYS A 28 -22.81 15.63 -23.06
CA LYS A 28 -21.88 14.56 -22.65
C LYS A 28 -20.43 15.06 -22.63
N MET A 29 -19.96 15.64 -23.73
CA MET A 29 -18.60 16.18 -23.85
C MET A 29 -18.29 17.27 -22.80
N ARG A 30 -19.26 18.16 -22.51
CA ARG A 30 -19.12 19.18 -21.45
C ARG A 30 -18.99 18.56 -20.07
N PHE A 31 -19.79 17.54 -19.78
CA PHE A 31 -19.73 16.83 -18.52
C PHE A 31 -18.37 16.16 -18.33
N ILE A 32 -17.86 15.46 -19.35
CA ILE A 32 -16.53 14.86 -19.34
C ILE A 32 -15.44 15.89 -19.01
N ARG A 33 -15.43 17.01 -19.74
CA ARG A 33 -14.44 18.07 -19.51
C ARG A 33 -14.51 18.60 -18.08
N LEU A 34 -15.72 18.84 -17.56
CA LEU A 34 -15.91 19.28 -16.18
C LEU A 34 -15.36 18.25 -15.18
N MET A 35 -15.56 16.96 -15.43
CA MET A 35 -15.02 15.90 -14.58
C MET A 35 -13.49 15.89 -14.58
N LEU A 36 -12.86 16.04 -15.74
CA LEU A 36 -11.40 16.12 -15.85
C LEU A 36 -10.85 17.36 -15.13
N GLU A 37 -11.45 18.54 -15.35
CA GLU A 37 -11.06 19.77 -14.65
C GLU A 37 -11.22 19.62 -13.11
N LEU A 38 -12.28 18.94 -12.66
CA LEU A 38 -12.47 18.63 -11.24
C LEU A 38 -11.39 17.69 -10.71
N PHE A 39 -11.01 16.65 -11.45
CA PHE A 39 -9.91 15.77 -11.07
C PHE A 39 -8.61 16.56 -10.92
N PHE A 40 -8.16 17.30 -11.93
CA PHE A 40 -6.93 18.09 -11.78
C PHE A 40 -6.99 19.09 -10.62
N TYR A 41 -8.13 19.75 -10.42
CA TYR A 41 -8.34 20.62 -9.27
C TYR A 41 -8.18 19.87 -7.93
N PHE A 42 -8.78 18.68 -7.78
CA PHE A 42 -8.62 17.89 -6.56
C PHE A 42 -7.20 17.40 -6.37
N PHE A 43 -6.51 17.04 -7.46
CA PHE A 43 -5.13 16.59 -7.42
C PHE A 43 -4.22 17.68 -6.83
N GLU A 44 -4.29 18.91 -7.36
CA GLU A 44 -3.53 20.06 -6.87
C GLU A 44 -3.81 20.32 -5.37
N HIS A 45 -5.07 20.39 -4.95
CA HIS A 45 -5.40 20.65 -3.54
C HIS A 45 -5.01 19.51 -2.61
N LEU A 46 -5.05 18.26 -3.06
CA LEU A 46 -4.58 17.13 -2.25
C LEU A 46 -3.07 17.13 -2.13
N ALA A 47 -2.35 17.49 -3.19
CA ALA A 47 -0.91 17.68 -3.16
C ALA A 47 -0.53 18.81 -2.18
N ASP A 48 -1.17 19.98 -2.29
CA ASP A 48 -0.95 21.13 -1.42
C ASP A 48 -1.32 20.85 0.03
N PHE A 49 -2.45 20.17 0.25
CA PHE A 49 -2.86 19.75 1.59
C PHE A 49 -1.81 18.83 2.21
N PHE A 50 -1.30 17.87 1.43
CA PHE A 50 -0.28 16.97 1.93
C PHE A 50 1.03 17.70 2.21
N THR A 51 1.54 18.53 1.29
CA THR A 51 2.81 19.27 1.48
C THR A 51 2.73 20.26 2.65
N SER A 52 1.61 20.96 2.81
CA SER A 52 1.41 21.95 3.88
C SER A 52 1.31 21.32 5.27
N ASN A 53 0.74 20.11 5.37
CA ASN A 53 0.55 19.42 6.65
C ASN A 53 1.62 18.36 6.92
N TYR A 54 2.40 17.97 5.91
CA TYR A 54 3.52 17.05 6.01
C TYR A 54 4.84 17.83 5.96
N VAL A 55 5.33 18.26 7.12
CA VAL A 55 6.73 18.67 7.28
C VAL A 55 7.54 17.43 7.64
N PRO A 56 8.60 17.03 6.91
CA PRO A 56 9.54 16.02 7.38
C PRO A 56 10.38 16.63 8.52
N SER A 57 10.12 16.27 9.78
CA SER A 57 11.02 16.64 10.88
C SER A 57 11.87 15.45 11.29
N THR A 58 13.12 15.75 11.60
CA THR A 58 14.03 14.91 12.41
C THR A 58 13.32 14.37 13.65
N LEU A 59 13.61 13.11 13.97
CA LEU A 59 13.00 12.13 14.90
C LEU A 59 12.63 12.57 16.35
N VAL A 60 12.55 13.86 16.69
CA VAL A 60 12.52 14.34 18.09
C VAL A 60 11.23 15.10 18.47
N GLN A 61 10.21 15.18 17.61
CA GLN A 61 9.01 16.00 17.93
C GLN A 61 7.87 15.26 18.66
N VAL A 62 7.35 15.98 19.67
CA VAL A 62 6.30 15.66 20.66
C VAL A 62 5.08 14.92 20.11
N ASN A 63 4.58 13.94 20.88
CA ASN A 63 3.42 13.07 20.60
C ASN A 63 2.16 13.73 20.03
N SER A 64 1.91 15.03 20.26
CA SER A 64 0.77 15.74 19.70
C SER A 64 0.92 16.02 18.19
N GLN A 65 2.11 16.37 17.73
CA GLN A 65 2.38 16.64 16.31
C GLN A 65 2.38 15.37 15.45
N MET A 66 2.71 14.20 16.02
CA MET A 66 2.61 12.92 15.31
C MET A 66 1.16 12.57 14.95
N LYS A 67 0.18 12.87 15.80
CA LYS A 67 -1.24 12.57 15.53
C LYS A 67 -1.76 13.37 14.33
N ASP A 68 -1.43 14.65 14.26
CA ASP A 68 -1.87 15.51 13.16
C ASP A 68 -1.20 15.15 11.82
N ARG A 69 0.09 14.76 11.86
CA ARG A 69 0.81 14.25 10.69
C ARG A 69 0.22 12.96 10.12
N ASN A 70 -0.02 12.00 11.00
CA ASN A 70 -0.62 10.72 10.62
C ASN A 70 -2.00 10.92 10.03
N ARG A 71 -2.78 11.85 10.59
CA ARG A 71 -4.08 12.23 10.05
C ARG A 71 -4.00 12.77 8.62
N ALA A 72 -3.08 13.68 8.33
CA ALA A 72 -2.92 14.22 6.98
C ALA A 72 -2.55 13.12 5.96
N LEU A 73 -1.68 12.19 6.36
CA LEU A 73 -1.31 11.02 5.56
C LEU A 73 -2.54 10.12 5.28
N TYR A 74 -3.33 9.78 6.30
CA TYR A 74 -4.51 8.93 6.16
C TYR A 74 -5.57 9.54 5.26
N VAL A 75 -5.85 10.83 5.46
CA VAL A 75 -6.82 11.58 4.65
C VAL A 75 -6.38 11.59 3.19
N SER A 76 -5.10 11.86 2.94
CA SER A 76 -4.56 11.91 1.58
C SER A 76 -4.63 10.54 0.92
N LEU A 77 -4.13 9.48 1.56
CA LEU A 77 -4.16 8.11 1.05
C LEU A 77 -5.59 7.66 0.68
N ASN A 78 -6.55 7.85 1.59
CA ASN A 78 -7.94 7.49 1.33
C ASN A 78 -8.56 8.32 0.21
N ALA A 79 -8.26 9.62 0.13
CA ALA A 79 -8.77 10.49 -0.92
C ALA A 79 -8.25 10.06 -2.30
N TYR A 80 -6.93 9.83 -2.44
CA TYR A 80 -6.34 9.34 -3.68
C TYR A 80 -6.91 7.98 -4.08
N HIS A 81 -7.06 7.04 -3.15
CA HIS A 81 -7.65 5.74 -3.44
C HIS A 81 -9.12 5.82 -3.84
N ALA A 82 -9.92 6.63 -3.15
CA ALA A 82 -11.32 6.84 -3.50
C ALA A 82 -11.46 7.45 -4.90
N ILE A 83 -10.60 8.41 -5.26
CA ILE A 83 -10.60 9.01 -6.61
C ILE A 83 -10.17 7.98 -7.66
N CYS A 84 -9.14 7.16 -7.41
CA CYS A 84 -8.75 6.10 -8.34
C CYS A 84 -9.91 5.13 -8.59
N ASN A 85 -10.56 4.63 -7.54
CA ASN A 85 -11.71 3.73 -7.67
C ASN A 85 -12.87 4.40 -8.41
N PHE A 86 -13.15 5.66 -8.11
CA PHE A 86 -14.19 6.42 -8.79
C PHE A 86 -13.89 6.63 -10.28
N ILE A 87 -12.62 6.88 -10.65
CA ILE A 87 -12.22 6.96 -12.06
C ILE A 87 -12.44 5.60 -12.77
N VAL A 88 -12.13 4.49 -12.11
CA VAL A 88 -12.39 3.14 -12.64
C VAL A 88 -13.90 2.91 -12.83
N GLU A 89 -14.71 3.25 -11.84
CA GLU A 89 -16.18 3.16 -11.92
C GLU A 89 -16.74 4.00 -13.07
N LEU A 90 -16.27 5.24 -13.22
CA LEU A 90 -16.66 6.12 -14.33
C LEU A 90 -16.22 5.57 -15.68
N SER A 91 -15.03 4.97 -15.78
CA SER A 91 -14.53 4.38 -17.02
C SER A 91 -15.37 3.18 -17.48
N ASN A 92 -16.03 2.50 -16.55
CA ASN A 92 -16.93 1.39 -16.81
C ASN A 92 -18.39 1.81 -17.04
N ASP A 93 -18.73 3.09 -16.90
CA ASP A 93 -20.09 3.55 -17.11
C ASP A 93 -20.43 3.50 -18.62
N PRO A 94 -21.57 2.88 -19.00
CA PRO A 94 -21.94 2.69 -20.40
C PRO A 94 -21.95 3.97 -21.24
N CYS A 95 -22.26 5.13 -20.63
CA CYS A 95 -22.27 6.40 -21.34
C CYS A 95 -20.87 6.79 -21.81
N TYR A 96 -19.83 6.53 -21.00
CA TYR A 96 -18.46 6.86 -21.33
C TYR A 96 -17.86 5.87 -22.33
N ILE A 97 -18.19 4.58 -22.21
CA ILE A 97 -17.79 3.56 -23.17
C ILE A 97 -18.32 3.93 -24.56
N GLN A 98 -19.60 4.30 -24.67
CA GLN A 98 -20.20 4.73 -25.94
C GLN A 98 -19.48 5.94 -26.56
N ILE A 99 -19.14 6.95 -25.76
CA ILE A 99 -18.41 8.14 -26.24
C ILE A 99 -16.98 7.77 -26.68
N TRP A 100 -16.34 6.84 -25.97
CA TRP A 100 -14.99 6.38 -26.29
C TRP A 100 -14.92 5.52 -27.55
N GLU A 101 -15.97 4.74 -27.83
CA GLU A 101 -16.10 3.91 -29.02
C GLU A 101 -16.57 4.70 -30.25
N ASP A 102 -17.29 5.82 -30.09
CA ASP A 102 -17.64 6.71 -31.20
C ASP A 102 -16.40 7.49 -31.68
N GLY A 103 -15.86 7.07 -32.83
CA GLY A 103 -14.67 7.69 -33.43
C GLY A 103 -14.81 9.18 -33.77
N THR A 104 -16.03 9.73 -33.87
CA THR A 104 -16.25 11.17 -34.10
C THR A 104 -16.21 11.93 -32.78
N GLU A 105 -16.92 11.45 -31.76
CA GLU A 105 -16.92 12.07 -30.44
C GLU A 105 -15.54 11.99 -29.80
N LYS A 106 -14.86 10.83 -29.92
CA LYS A 106 -13.47 10.61 -29.50
C LYS A 106 -12.51 11.64 -30.09
N LYS A 107 -12.55 11.89 -31.41
CA LYS A 107 -11.67 12.87 -32.08
C LYS A 107 -11.90 14.29 -31.56
N ILE A 108 -13.15 14.66 -31.34
CA ILE A 108 -13.51 15.98 -30.80
C ILE A 108 -13.01 16.10 -29.36
N LEU A 109 -13.06 15.00 -28.62
CA LEU A 109 -12.64 14.97 -27.23
C LEU A 109 -11.12 15.12 -27.11
N PHE A 110 -10.36 14.43 -27.96
CA PHE A 110 -8.92 14.65 -28.06
C PHE A 110 -8.58 16.08 -28.46
N SER A 111 -9.27 16.69 -29.43
CA SER A 111 -9.00 18.10 -29.77
C SER A 111 -9.24 19.05 -28.58
N ILE A 112 -10.22 18.77 -27.73
CA ILE A 112 -10.50 19.57 -26.53
C ILE A 112 -9.43 19.35 -25.45
N LEU A 113 -8.84 18.15 -25.38
CA LEU A 113 -7.77 17.83 -24.45
C LEU A 113 -6.44 18.43 -24.89
N ASP A 114 -6.14 18.39 -26.19
CA ASP A 114 -4.94 18.99 -26.77
C ASP A 114 -4.96 20.52 -26.54
N ASP A 115 -6.14 21.16 -26.68
CA ASP A 115 -6.35 22.57 -26.32
C ASP A 115 -6.13 22.88 -24.83
N LEU A 116 -6.22 21.88 -23.93
CA LEU A 116 -5.92 22.05 -22.50
C LEU A 116 -4.41 21.95 -22.23
N GLU A 117 -3.65 21.24 -23.06
CA GLU A 117 -2.19 21.14 -22.94
C GLU A 117 -1.47 22.40 -23.44
N GLU A 118 -2.00 23.08 -24.47
CA GLU A 118 -1.38 24.30 -25.01
C GLU A 118 -1.53 25.55 -24.12
N VAL A 119 -2.37 25.51 -23.08
CA VAL A 119 -2.62 26.68 -22.21
C VAL A 119 -1.62 26.79 -21.04
N GLU A 120 -0.79 25.78 -20.78
CA GLU A 120 0.22 25.83 -19.70
C GLU A 120 1.54 26.55 -20.07
N GLU A 121 1.72 27.00 -21.32
CA GLU A 121 2.95 27.74 -21.73
C GLU A 121 2.84 29.27 -21.71
N THR A 122 1.71 29.86 -21.28
CA THR A 122 1.61 31.33 -21.17
C THR A 122 2.16 31.86 -19.84
N GLU A 123 3.41 32.34 -19.89
CA GLU A 123 4.15 33.22 -18.97
C GLU A 123 3.39 33.73 -17.72
N GLU A 124 3.90 33.33 -16.54
CA GLU A 124 3.57 33.91 -15.24
C GLU A 124 3.78 35.44 -15.22
N LYS A 125 2.74 36.18 -14.84
CA LYS A 125 2.87 37.52 -14.23
C LYS A 125 2.33 37.46 -12.81
N GLU A 126 3.21 37.77 -11.85
CA GLU A 126 2.92 37.82 -10.41
C GLU A 126 1.70 38.71 -10.06
N PRO A 127 0.81 38.29 -9.14
CA PRO A 127 -0.21 39.16 -8.58
C PRO A 127 0.23 39.78 -7.23
N GLU A 128 0.04 41.09 -7.09
CA GLU A 128 0.25 41.85 -5.84
C GLU A 128 -0.70 41.38 -4.71
N VAL A 129 -0.13 41.22 -3.50
CA VAL A 129 -0.81 40.74 -2.28
C VAL A 129 -1.40 41.90 -1.48
N GLY A 130 -2.70 41.85 -1.17
CA GLY A 130 -3.41 42.77 -0.25
C GLY A 130 -3.73 42.16 1.13
N PRO A 131 -4.16 42.97 2.14
CA PRO A 131 -4.07 42.59 3.56
C PRO A 131 -5.11 41.56 4.04
N VAL A 132 -4.66 40.69 4.95
CA VAL A 132 -5.30 39.47 5.47
C VAL A 132 -6.62 39.70 6.24
N GLU A 133 -6.85 40.89 6.81
CA GLU A 133 -8.05 41.15 7.63
C GLU A 133 -9.37 41.23 6.84
N GLN A 134 -9.31 41.45 5.51
CA GLN A 134 -10.50 41.37 4.66
C GLN A 134 -10.93 39.92 4.34
N GLN A 135 -10.08 38.92 4.59
CA GLN A 135 -10.38 37.53 4.28
C GLN A 135 -11.19 36.83 5.39
N LEU A 136 -10.96 37.18 6.66
CA LEU A 136 -11.65 36.55 7.80
C LEU A 136 -13.12 36.95 7.93
N SER A 137 -13.51 38.18 7.57
CA SER A 137 -14.92 38.62 7.58
C SER A 137 -15.78 37.96 6.49
N ARG A 138 -15.14 37.41 5.45
CA ARG A 138 -15.81 36.71 4.33
C ARG A 138 -16.14 35.24 4.62
N MET A 139 -15.69 34.69 5.75
CA MET A 139 -15.85 33.25 6.07
C MET A 139 -17.09 32.92 6.92
N ALA A 140 -17.70 33.90 7.61
CA ALA A 140 -18.90 33.67 8.44
C ALA A 140 -20.15 33.12 7.69
N PRO A 141 -20.41 33.46 6.40
CA PRO A 141 -21.54 32.89 5.67
C PRO A 141 -21.38 31.41 5.27
N LEU A 142 -20.17 30.84 5.38
CA LEU A 142 -19.87 29.49 4.88
C LEU A 142 -20.45 28.37 5.76
N ILE A 143 -20.73 28.65 7.04
CA ILE A 143 -21.28 27.69 8.00
C ILE A 143 -22.79 27.46 7.79
N ASP A 144 -23.53 28.51 7.39
CA ASP A 144 -24.98 28.43 7.10
C ASP A 144 -25.28 27.79 5.71
N ILE A 145 -24.30 27.76 4.82
CA ILE A 145 -24.45 27.24 3.45
C ILE A 145 -24.16 25.72 3.40
N ALA A 146 -23.25 25.21 4.23
CA ALA A 146 -22.97 23.78 4.32
C ALA A 146 -24.18 22.96 4.82
N SER A 147 -25.02 23.54 5.68
CA SER A 147 -26.26 22.91 6.17
C SER A 147 -27.35 22.82 5.09
N LYS A 148 -27.42 23.82 4.20
CA LYS A 148 -28.37 23.89 3.07
C LYS A 148 -27.99 22.96 1.91
N VAL A 149 -26.69 22.78 1.64
CA VAL A 149 -26.22 21.83 0.61
C VAL A 149 -26.46 20.38 1.05
N LYS A 150 -26.30 20.06 2.34
CA LYS A 150 -26.62 18.74 2.89
C LYS A 150 -28.10 18.39 2.76
N THR A 151 -29.00 19.37 2.91
CA THR A 151 -30.45 19.17 2.75
C THR A 151 -30.86 19.03 1.28
N VAL A 152 -30.29 19.82 0.36
CA VAL A 152 -30.60 19.70 -1.08
C VAL A 152 -30.05 18.39 -1.66
N ALA A 153 -28.81 18.00 -1.34
CA ALA A 153 -28.24 16.73 -1.78
C ALA A 153 -29.04 15.52 -1.23
N ALA A 154 -29.47 15.57 0.04
CA ALA A 154 -30.31 14.50 0.62
C ALA A 154 -31.70 14.42 -0.02
N THR A 155 -32.30 15.55 -0.40
CA THR A 155 -33.64 15.59 -1.01
C THR A 155 -33.58 15.15 -2.49
N THR A 156 -32.55 15.55 -3.23
CA THR A 156 -32.32 15.11 -4.61
C THR A 156 -31.90 13.64 -4.69
N LEU A 157 -31.14 13.14 -3.71
CA LEU A 157 -30.79 11.72 -3.61
C LEU A 157 -32.04 10.89 -3.30
N LYS A 158 -32.84 11.27 -2.28
CA LYS A 158 -34.09 10.55 -1.89
C LYS A 158 -35.13 10.49 -3.01
N ASN A 159 -35.27 11.55 -3.79
CA ASN A 159 -36.20 11.58 -4.93
C ASN A 159 -35.70 10.73 -6.11
N LYS A 160 -34.38 10.59 -6.31
CA LYS A 160 -33.80 9.67 -7.30
C LYS A 160 -33.79 8.20 -6.83
N THR A 161 -33.69 7.92 -5.53
CA THR A 161 -33.77 6.55 -4.99
C THR A 161 -35.16 5.93 -5.16
N LEU A 162 -36.22 6.75 -5.17
CA LEU A 162 -37.60 6.30 -5.39
C LEU A 162 -37.90 5.94 -6.87
N GLU A 163 -37.20 6.56 -7.83
CA GLU A 163 -37.35 6.25 -9.27
C GLU A 163 -36.42 5.12 -9.73
N LEU A 164 -35.27 4.91 -9.08
CA LEU A 164 -34.30 3.85 -9.44
C LEU A 164 -34.56 2.50 -8.76
N GLY A 165 -35.47 2.43 -7.78
CA GLY A 165 -35.78 1.21 -7.02
C GLY A 165 -36.40 0.07 -7.84
N SER A 166 -37.11 0.37 -8.94
CA SER A 166 -37.71 -0.68 -9.80
C SER A 166 -36.76 -1.21 -10.88
N VAL A 167 -35.78 -0.40 -11.29
CA VAL A 167 -34.79 -0.77 -12.32
C VAL A 167 -33.60 -1.52 -11.70
N ALA A 168 -33.16 -1.12 -10.50
CA ALA A 168 -32.10 -1.80 -9.76
C ALA A 168 -32.47 -3.24 -9.37
N ALA A 169 -33.73 -3.51 -9.01
CA ALA A 169 -34.20 -4.86 -8.68
C ALA A 169 -34.20 -5.82 -9.88
N THR A 170 -34.27 -5.31 -11.11
CA THR A 170 -34.24 -6.11 -12.34
C THR A 170 -32.81 -6.42 -12.77
N ILE A 171 -31.86 -5.49 -12.54
CA ILE A 171 -30.43 -5.66 -12.88
C ILE A 171 -29.70 -6.56 -11.87
N VAL A 172 -30.07 -6.49 -10.58
CA VAL A 172 -29.46 -7.35 -9.53
C VAL A 172 -29.83 -8.84 -9.73
N ASN A 173 -31.01 -9.16 -10.26
CA ASN A 173 -31.42 -10.55 -10.47
C ASN A 173 -30.77 -11.22 -11.70
N GLN A 174 -30.15 -10.46 -12.62
CA GLN A 174 -29.45 -11.03 -13.78
C GLN A 174 -27.95 -11.23 -13.56
N ARG A 175 -27.38 -10.74 -12.44
CA ARG A 175 -25.94 -10.79 -12.14
C ARG A 175 -25.47 -12.08 -11.45
N ASN A 176 -26.39 -12.94 -10.99
CA ASN A 176 -26.08 -14.15 -10.20
C ASN A 176 -25.77 -15.42 -11.02
N SER A 177 -25.17 -15.32 -12.22
CA SER A 177 -24.86 -16.53 -13.02
C SER A 177 -23.49 -16.54 -13.72
N GLY A 178 -22.58 -15.63 -13.40
CA GLY A 178 -21.25 -15.58 -14.01
C GLY A 178 -20.13 -16.03 -13.07
N SER A 179 -19.48 -17.14 -13.44
CA SER A 179 -18.31 -17.77 -12.80
C SER A 179 -17.17 -16.80 -12.45
N ALA A 180 -16.57 -17.03 -11.29
CA ALA A 180 -15.33 -16.40 -10.83
C ALA A 180 -14.13 -16.90 -11.64
N ASP A 181 -13.46 -15.99 -12.33
CA ASP A 181 -12.06 -16.13 -12.73
C ASP A 181 -11.42 -14.74 -12.66
N GLU A 182 -10.47 -14.59 -11.72
CA GLU A 182 -9.54 -13.48 -11.64
C GLU A 182 -8.64 -13.48 -12.88
N GLN A 183 -9.09 -12.84 -13.95
CA GLN A 183 -8.25 -12.57 -15.12
C GLN A 183 -8.28 -11.08 -15.42
N ASN A 184 -7.19 -10.42 -15.00
CA ASN A 184 -6.50 -9.40 -15.77
C ASN A 184 -7.39 -8.62 -16.74
N TRP A 185 -8.33 -7.83 -16.19
CA TRP A 185 -9.04 -6.86 -16.99
C TRP A 185 -7.98 -5.85 -17.44
N HIS A 186 -7.52 -5.98 -18.68
CA HIS A 186 -7.17 -4.80 -19.46
C HIS A 186 -8.44 -3.97 -19.60
N LEU A 187 -8.88 -3.36 -18.49
CA LEU A 187 -9.86 -2.31 -18.47
C LEU A 187 -9.20 -1.23 -19.32
N ASP A 188 -9.65 -1.09 -20.57
CA ASP A 188 -9.30 0.09 -21.34
C ASP A 188 -9.94 1.27 -20.61
N LEU A 189 -9.20 1.83 -19.65
CA LEU A 189 -9.58 3.04 -18.90
C LEU A 189 -9.85 4.22 -19.86
N GLY A 190 -9.56 4.02 -21.14
CA GLY A 190 -9.97 4.84 -22.25
C GLY A 190 -9.49 6.26 -22.03
N LEU A 191 -10.45 7.18 -22.02
CA LEU A 191 -10.21 8.58 -21.77
C LEU A 191 -9.53 8.86 -20.43
N PHE A 192 -9.91 8.16 -19.37
CA PHE A 192 -9.42 8.46 -18.03
C PHE A 192 -8.07 7.81 -17.72
N LYS A 193 -7.51 7.02 -18.64
CA LYS A 193 -6.25 6.30 -18.43
C LYS A 193 -5.12 7.19 -17.94
N ARG A 194 -4.95 8.39 -18.53
CA ARG A 194 -3.89 9.33 -18.12
C ARG A 194 -4.12 9.89 -16.72
N VAL A 195 -5.33 10.37 -16.43
CA VAL A 195 -5.68 10.93 -15.11
C VAL A 195 -5.57 9.85 -14.04
N HIS A 196 -6.12 8.66 -14.29
CA HIS A 196 -6.00 7.52 -13.40
C HIS A 196 -4.53 7.19 -13.09
N ARG A 197 -3.67 7.16 -14.12
CA ARG A 197 -2.24 6.90 -13.94
C ARG A 197 -1.58 7.94 -13.02
N VAL A 198 -1.82 9.23 -13.23
CA VAL A 198 -1.25 10.30 -12.39
C VAL A 198 -1.69 10.16 -10.92
N TYR A 199 -2.98 9.89 -10.71
CA TYR A 199 -3.51 9.65 -9.37
C TYR A 199 -2.94 8.40 -8.71
N LEU A 200 -2.77 7.32 -9.48
CA LEU A 200 -2.21 6.06 -9.01
C LEU A 200 -0.72 6.21 -8.67
N GLU A 201 0.07 6.88 -9.51
CA GLU A 201 1.48 7.18 -9.24
C GLU A 201 1.64 8.00 -7.95
N GLN A 202 0.76 8.99 -7.74
CA GLN A 202 0.78 9.78 -6.51
C GLN A 202 0.33 8.97 -5.29
N LEU A 203 -0.67 8.10 -5.44
CA LEU A 203 -1.06 7.16 -4.39
C LEU A 203 0.10 6.23 -4.02
N ASP A 204 0.79 5.68 -5.01
CA ASP A 204 1.93 4.78 -4.83
C ASP A 204 3.09 5.48 -4.11
N SER A 205 3.40 6.71 -4.50
CA SER A 205 4.38 7.56 -3.83
C SER A 205 4.03 7.80 -2.35
N LEU A 206 2.76 8.08 -2.04
CA LEU A 206 2.31 8.25 -0.66
C LEU A 206 2.32 6.96 0.16
N VAL A 207 1.95 5.82 -0.46
CA VAL A 207 2.04 4.49 0.17
C VAL A 207 3.49 4.17 0.50
N GLU A 208 4.41 4.42 -0.42
CA GLU A 208 5.84 4.20 -0.23
C GLU A 208 6.43 5.10 0.86
N LYS A 209 5.98 6.35 0.91
CA LYS A 209 6.35 7.27 1.97
C LYS A 209 5.83 6.82 3.34
N ALA A 210 4.60 6.33 3.41
CA ALA A 210 4.03 5.75 4.62
C ALA A 210 4.85 4.53 5.08
N ARG A 211 5.15 3.60 4.16
CA ARG A 211 6.03 2.44 4.41
C ARG A 211 7.37 2.88 4.99
N SER A 212 8.04 3.82 4.34
CA SER A 212 9.36 4.32 4.76
C SER A 212 9.37 4.88 6.18
N ILE A 213 8.37 5.68 6.57
CA ILE A 213 8.25 6.24 7.94
C ILE A 213 8.20 5.12 8.98
N ILE A 214 7.36 4.12 8.75
CA ILE A 214 7.13 3.02 9.69
C ILE A 214 8.37 2.15 9.80
N ILE A 215 9.02 1.87 8.67
CA ILE A 215 10.23 1.06 8.64
C ILE A 215 11.37 1.78 9.36
N GLU A 216 11.59 3.07 9.13
CA GLU A 216 12.59 3.83 9.88
C GLU A 216 12.31 3.85 11.39
N GLU A 217 11.04 3.95 11.77
CA GLU A 217 10.67 3.88 13.18
C GLU A 217 10.84 2.47 13.76
N PHE A 218 10.51 1.42 13.00
CA PHE A 218 10.75 0.04 13.41
C PHE A 218 12.25 -0.21 13.58
N LYS A 219 13.10 0.23 12.65
CA LYS A 219 14.56 0.14 12.74
C LYS A 219 15.09 0.81 14.00
N LEU A 220 14.60 2.02 14.30
CA LEU A 220 14.97 2.76 15.51
C LEU A 220 14.67 1.96 16.78
N HIS A 221 13.47 1.39 16.88
CA HIS A 221 13.03 0.67 18.08
C HIS A 221 13.53 -0.78 18.16
N SER A 222 13.94 -1.38 17.03
CA SER A 222 14.51 -2.73 16.95
C SER A 222 16.04 -2.73 17.02
N HIS A 223 16.69 -1.56 17.11
CA HIS A 223 18.15 -1.47 17.10
C HIS A 223 18.80 -2.31 18.21
N ALA A 224 18.26 -2.23 19.44
CA ALA A 224 18.74 -3.03 20.57
C ALA A 224 18.59 -4.54 20.31
N TRP A 225 17.45 -4.95 19.73
CA TRP A 225 17.20 -6.34 19.36
C TRP A 225 18.21 -6.86 18.33
N CYS A 226 18.48 -6.06 17.29
CA CYS A 226 19.43 -6.42 16.23
C CYS A 226 20.89 -6.43 16.72
N LYS A 227 21.23 -5.68 17.78
CA LYS A 227 22.59 -5.58 18.33
C LYS A 227 22.81 -6.36 19.63
N ALA A 228 21.85 -7.20 20.03
CA ALA A 228 21.93 -8.01 21.25
C ALA A 228 22.89 -9.22 21.09
N THR A 229 24.14 -9.00 20.67
CA THR A 229 25.10 -10.07 20.36
C THR A 229 25.30 -11.03 21.54
N ASP A 230 25.39 -10.52 22.76
CA ASP A 230 25.54 -11.37 23.95
C ASP A 230 24.36 -12.33 24.09
N LYS A 231 23.13 -11.86 23.87
CA LYS A 231 21.93 -12.71 23.95
C LYS A 231 21.91 -13.83 22.91
N TRP A 232 22.34 -13.54 21.69
CA TRP A 232 22.37 -14.54 20.61
C TRP A 232 23.46 -15.58 20.80
N THR A 233 24.56 -15.19 21.45
CA THR A 233 25.74 -16.04 21.66
C THR A 233 25.73 -16.79 22.99
N LEU A 234 25.04 -16.28 24.01
CA LEU A 234 24.92 -16.92 25.30
C LEU A 234 24.24 -18.29 25.13
N ALA A 235 25.04 -19.34 25.26
CA ALA A 235 24.55 -20.62 25.73
C ALA A 235 24.23 -20.39 27.20
N THR A 236 22.97 -20.29 27.61
CA THR A 236 22.70 -20.41 29.04
C THR A 236 23.10 -21.82 29.44
N ASN A 237 24.28 -21.95 30.04
CA ASN A 237 24.78 -23.17 30.66
C ASN A 237 24.02 -23.48 31.96
N LEU A 238 22.76 -23.06 32.06
CA LEU A 238 21.92 -23.27 33.21
C LEU A 238 20.92 -24.35 32.87
N VAL A 239 21.16 -25.48 33.52
CA VAL A 239 20.19 -26.52 33.84
C VAL A 239 18.83 -25.89 34.13
N GLU A 240 17.97 -25.79 33.12
CA GLU A 240 16.52 -25.68 33.29
C GLU A 240 15.85 -26.16 32.01
N SER A 241 15.63 -27.48 31.97
CA SER A 241 15.02 -28.25 30.88
C SER A 241 13.58 -27.85 30.49
N ARG A 242 13.08 -26.68 30.93
CA ARG A 242 11.70 -26.21 30.70
C ARG A 242 11.54 -24.68 30.80
N ALA A 243 12.56 -23.87 30.51
CA ALA A 243 12.30 -22.44 30.33
C ALA A 243 11.40 -22.27 29.10
N GLU A 244 10.12 -21.99 29.32
CA GLU A 244 9.21 -21.57 28.26
C GLU A 244 9.79 -20.31 27.63
N PHE A 245 10.07 -20.35 26.33
CA PHE A 245 10.51 -19.17 25.60
C PHE A 245 9.47 -18.05 25.79
N CYS A 246 9.95 -16.83 26.00
CA CYS A 246 9.15 -15.62 26.05
C CYS A 246 9.71 -14.61 25.05
N LEU A 247 8.94 -13.57 24.74
CA LEU A 247 9.40 -12.51 23.85
C LEU A 247 10.66 -11.85 24.40
N SER A 248 11.67 -11.69 23.55
CA SER A 248 12.85 -10.90 23.86
C SER A 248 12.51 -9.49 24.33
N GLU A 249 13.03 -9.10 25.50
CA GLU A 249 12.81 -7.75 26.05
C GLU A 249 13.22 -6.65 25.07
N GLU A 250 14.31 -6.86 24.32
CA GLU A 250 14.83 -5.92 23.32
C GLU A 250 13.92 -5.80 22.09
N ALA A 251 13.12 -6.83 21.78
CA ALA A 251 12.17 -6.84 20.65
C ALA A 251 10.86 -6.13 20.99
N SER A 252 10.49 -6.10 22.27
CA SER A 252 9.21 -5.56 22.75
C SER A 252 8.92 -4.12 22.30
N PRO A 253 9.87 -3.15 22.38
CA PRO A 253 9.61 -1.78 21.91
C PRO A 253 9.21 -1.71 20.44
N ALA A 254 9.87 -2.50 19.58
CA ALA A 254 9.58 -2.53 18.15
C ALA A 254 8.20 -3.13 17.86
N LEU A 255 7.84 -4.25 18.52
CA LEU A 255 6.54 -4.90 18.34
C LEU A 255 5.37 -4.04 18.85
N ILE A 256 5.52 -3.43 20.03
CA ILE A 256 4.51 -2.49 20.57
C ILE A 256 4.32 -1.33 19.59
N ARG A 257 5.42 -0.79 19.06
CA ARG A 257 5.33 0.35 18.13
C ARG A 257 4.65 -0.05 16.83
N LEU A 258 4.98 -1.21 16.28
CA LEU A 258 4.35 -1.77 15.09
C LEU A 258 2.85 -2.00 15.30
N GLN A 259 2.45 -2.56 16.45
CA GLN A 259 1.04 -2.79 16.79
C GLN A 259 0.25 -1.48 16.88
N ASN A 260 0.84 -0.42 17.43
CA ASN A 260 0.23 0.91 17.48
C ASN A 260 -0.01 1.47 16.06
N TRP A 261 0.94 1.29 15.14
CA TRP A 261 0.76 1.67 13.74
C TRP A 261 -0.37 0.89 13.08
N PHE A 262 -0.37 -0.44 13.21
CA PHE A 262 -1.41 -1.28 12.59
C PHE A 262 -2.80 -0.98 13.14
N SER A 263 -2.93 -0.75 14.45
CA SER A 263 -4.19 -0.31 15.06
C SER A 263 -4.65 1.04 14.49
N SER A 264 -3.72 2.00 14.36
CA SER A 264 -4.03 3.30 13.77
C SER A 264 -4.42 3.18 12.28
N PHE A 265 -3.79 2.32 11.51
CA PHE A 265 -4.13 2.16 10.09
C PHE A 265 -5.44 1.44 9.88
N LYS A 266 -5.67 0.34 10.61
CA LYS A 266 -6.94 -0.40 10.58
C LYS A 266 -8.14 0.52 10.84
N THR A 267 -7.98 1.52 11.70
CA THR A 267 -9.06 2.46 12.06
C THR A 267 -9.20 3.63 11.09
N ASN A 268 -8.15 4.02 10.37
CA ASN A 268 -8.14 5.27 9.60
C ASN A 268 -7.95 5.08 8.08
N LEU A 269 -7.55 3.91 7.60
CA LEU A 269 -7.33 3.64 6.18
C LEU A 269 -8.42 2.74 5.60
N HIS A 270 -8.65 2.89 4.29
CA HIS A 270 -9.47 1.96 3.53
C HIS A 270 -8.87 0.53 3.61
N PRO A 271 -9.68 -0.54 3.76
CA PRO A 271 -9.17 -1.91 3.96
C PRO A 271 -8.17 -2.37 2.91
N LYS A 272 -8.41 -2.08 1.62
CA LYS A 272 -7.49 -2.42 0.52
C LYS A 272 -6.14 -1.72 0.64
N LEU A 273 -6.12 -0.46 1.08
CA LEU A 273 -4.88 0.29 1.32
C LEU A 273 -4.14 -0.22 2.53
N PHE A 274 -4.86 -0.51 3.61
CA PHE A 274 -4.27 -1.08 4.82
C PHE A 274 -3.62 -2.43 4.51
N HIS A 275 -4.32 -3.29 3.77
CA HIS A 275 -3.79 -4.58 3.33
C HIS A 275 -2.51 -4.43 2.51
N ARG A 276 -2.51 -3.53 1.51
CA ARG A 276 -1.35 -3.23 0.68
C ARG A 276 -0.15 -2.77 1.52
N LEU A 277 -0.37 -1.83 2.44
CA LEU A 277 0.67 -1.35 3.34
C LEU A 277 1.20 -2.47 4.24
N LEU A 278 0.33 -3.33 4.75
CA LEU A 278 0.71 -4.42 5.64
C LEU A 278 1.68 -5.40 4.94
N ASN A 279 1.42 -5.77 3.68
CA ASN A 279 2.31 -6.61 2.88
C ASN A 279 3.68 -5.94 2.69
N LEU A 280 3.68 -4.68 2.25
CA LEU A 280 4.91 -3.92 2.00
C LEU A 280 5.77 -3.72 3.25
N ILE A 281 5.13 -3.56 4.41
CA ILE A 281 5.82 -3.47 5.70
C ILE A 281 6.38 -4.83 6.11
N ALA A 282 5.62 -5.91 5.94
CA ALA A 282 6.08 -7.26 6.26
C ALA A 282 7.35 -7.62 5.48
N GLU A 283 7.34 -7.41 4.16
CA GLU A 283 8.49 -7.65 3.28
C GLU A 283 9.72 -6.82 3.69
N ALA A 284 9.52 -5.54 3.98
CA ALA A 284 10.61 -4.66 4.39
C ALA A 284 11.20 -5.03 5.77
N ILE A 285 10.36 -5.46 6.71
CA ILE A 285 10.83 -5.95 8.01
C ILE A 285 11.57 -7.27 7.85
N ASN A 286 11.06 -8.20 7.04
CA ASN A 286 11.75 -9.45 6.74
C ASN A 286 13.17 -9.20 6.20
N GLN A 287 13.30 -8.38 5.16
CA GLN A 287 14.60 -8.00 4.59
C GLN A 287 15.53 -7.34 5.62
N TYR A 288 14.99 -6.42 6.42
CA TYR A 288 15.76 -5.73 7.45
C TYR A 288 16.27 -6.67 8.55
N LEU A 289 15.40 -7.52 9.10
CA LEU A 289 15.79 -8.46 10.17
C LEU A 289 16.75 -9.53 9.63
N PHE A 290 16.53 -10.02 8.41
CA PHE A 290 17.46 -10.93 7.77
C PHE A 290 18.88 -10.33 7.69
N ALA A 291 19.01 -9.11 7.17
CA ALA A 291 20.32 -8.47 7.04
C ALA A 291 20.92 -8.02 8.38
N GLN A 292 20.14 -7.34 9.22
CA GLN A 292 20.66 -6.59 10.39
C GLN A 292 20.63 -7.39 11.69
N LEU A 293 19.82 -8.44 11.77
CA LEU A 293 19.74 -9.32 12.92
C LEU A 293 20.39 -10.67 12.63
N ILE A 294 19.98 -11.36 11.55
CA ILE A 294 20.49 -12.71 11.26
C ILE A 294 21.93 -12.67 10.74
N LEU A 295 22.17 -12.04 9.59
CA LEU A 295 23.51 -12.06 8.97
C LEU A 295 24.57 -11.28 9.78
N SER A 296 24.12 -10.34 10.63
CA SER A 296 25.00 -9.47 11.42
C SER A 296 25.39 -10.03 12.79
N ASN A 297 24.85 -11.18 13.22
CA ASN A 297 25.13 -11.76 14.54
C ASN A 297 25.66 -13.19 14.43
N LYS A 298 26.14 -13.70 15.56
CA LYS A 298 26.47 -15.12 15.74
C LYS A 298 25.47 -15.76 16.69
N PHE A 299 25.13 -17.02 16.45
CA PHE A 299 24.07 -17.73 17.18
C PHE A 299 24.59 -18.99 17.84
N SER A 300 24.27 -19.14 19.12
CA SER A 300 24.20 -20.45 19.76
C SER A 300 22.90 -21.15 19.35
N GLN A 301 22.82 -22.48 19.55
CA GLN A 301 21.58 -23.22 19.31
C GLN A 301 20.39 -22.64 20.10
N GLN A 302 20.62 -22.17 21.32
CA GLN A 302 19.58 -21.56 22.14
C GLN A 302 19.20 -20.16 21.64
N GLY A 303 20.17 -19.34 21.25
CA GLY A 303 19.92 -18.03 20.66
C GLY A 303 19.11 -18.12 19.37
N ALA A 304 19.41 -19.11 18.51
CA ALA A 304 18.64 -19.42 17.31
C ALA A 304 17.19 -19.82 17.63
N ASN A 305 16.98 -20.67 18.65
CA ASN A 305 15.63 -21.05 19.09
C ASN A 305 14.85 -19.86 19.67
N GLN A 306 15.50 -18.96 20.42
CA GLN A 306 14.89 -17.74 20.92
C GLN A 306 14.49 -16.80 19.79
N LEU A 307 15.35 -16.60 18.79
CA LEU A 307 15.01 -15.81 17.59
C LEU A 307 13.80 -16.41 16.87
N ARG A 308 13.80 -17.73 16.67
CA ARG A 308 12.66 -18.44 16.07
C ARG A 308 11.37 -18.19 16.84
N TYR A 309 11.42 -18.21 18.17
CA TYR A 309 10.27 -17.88 19.00
C TYR A 309 9.81 -16.44 18.79
N ASP A 310 10.72 -15.46 18.86
CA ASP A 310 10.38 -14.04 18.66
C ASP A 310 9.69 -13.80 17.30
N LEU A 311 10.11 -14.51 16.25
CA LEU A 311 9.52 -14.41 14.92
C LEU A 311 8.19 -15.16 14.80
N GLU A 312 8.19 -16.48 15.03
CA GLU A 312 7.03 -17.35 14.79
C GLU A 312 5.91 -17.17 15.82
N LYS A 313 6.25 -16.82 17.06
CA LYS A 313 5.27 -16.74 18.17
C LYS A 313 4.91 -15.32 18.55
N CYS A 314 5.65 -14.31 18.07
CA CYS A 314 5.34 -12.91 18.38
C CYS A 314 5.17 -12.06 17.12
N LEU A 315 6.23 -11.84 16.32
CA LEU A 315 6.17 -10.93 15.17
C LEU A 315 5.15 -11.37 14.11
N ILE A 316 5.23 -12.62 13.63
CA ILE A 316 4.34 -13.13 12.59
C ILE A 316 2.87 -13.15 13.06
N PRO A 317 2.54 -13.60 14.29
CA PRO A 317 1.20 -13.46 14.85
C PRO A 317 0.67 -12.03 14.89
N CYS A 318 1.53 -11.02 15.12
CA CYS A 318 1.11 -9.62 15.02
C CYS A 318 0.55 -9.30 13.64
N PHE A 319 1.17 -9.78 12.55
CA PHE A 319 0.65 -9.59 11.18
C PHE A 319 -0.59 -10.44 10.92
N ASN A 320 -0.56 -11.71 11.29
CA ASN A 320 -1.68 -12.64 11.07
C ASN A 320 -2.98 -12.14 11.70
N TYR A 321 -2.91 -11.54 12.90
CA TYR A 321 -4.07 -10.91 13.53
C TYR A 321 -4.72 -9.86 12.64
N TYR A 322 -3.93 -9.03 11.93
CA TYR A 322 -4.50 -8.03 11.05
C TYR A 322 -4.95 -8.62 9.72
N TYR A 323 -4.22 -9.58 9.15
CA TYR A 323 -4.65 -10.27 7.93
C TYR A 323 -5.99 -10.98 8.10
N SER A 324 -6.24 -11.66 9.22
CA SER A 324 -7.51 -12.35 9.48
C SER A 324 -8.69 -11.40 9.75
N ASN A 325 -8.42 -10.14 10.09
CA ASN A 325 -9.42 -9.16 10.48
C ASN A 325 -9.69 -8.09 9.40
N ILE A 326 -9.07 -8.21 8.23
CA ILE A 326 -9.46 -7.42 7.06
C ILE A 326 -10.72 -8.10 6.53
N GLN A 327 -11.89 -7.54 6.90
CA GLN A 327 -13.18 -8.07 6.47
C GLN A 327 -13.22 -8.15 4.94
N GLU A 328 -13.50 -9.36 4.45
CA GLU A 328 -13.91 -9.62 3.09
C GLU A 328 -15.29 -8.97 2.92
N ASP A 329 -15.32 -7.73 2.41
CA ASP A 329 -16.55 -7.14 1.90
C ASP A 329 -16.98 -7.94 0.65
N GLY A 330 -17.66 -9.07 0.89
CA GLY A 330 -18.72 -9.61 0.04
C GLY A 330 -18.35 -10.12 -1.36
N ASP A 331 -17.24 -10.83 -1.53
CA ASP A 331 -17.07 -11.72 -2.69
C ASP A 331 -16.52 -13.07 -2.21
N GLY A 332 -17.42 -14.06 -2.19
CA GLY A 332 -17.19 -15.36 -1.55
C GLY A 332 -16.14 -16.19 -2.26
N ILE A 333 -14.89 -16.04 -1.85
CA ILE A 333 -13.85 -17.06 -2.00
C ILE A 333 -13.43 -17.48 -0.59
N GLU A 334 -14.29 -18.28 0.04
CA GLU A 334 -13.81 -19.29 0.98
C GLU A 334 -12.83 -20.17 0.20
N GLU A 335 -11.52 -20.02 0.42
CA GLU A 335 -10.50 -21.10 0.46
C GLU A 335 -9.07 -20.52 0.25
N ARG A 336 -8.18 -20.82 1.21
CA ARG A 336 -6.72 -20.50 1.29
C ARG A 336 -6.27 -19.22 2.00
N LEU A 337 -6.75 -18.98 3.22
CA LEU A 337 -5.96 -18.26 4.23
C LEU A 337 -4.98 -19.22 4.92
N VAL A 338 -4.01 -19.74 4.16
CA VAL A 338 -2.74 -20.16 4.73
C VAL A 338 -2.07 -18.88 5.25
N SER A 339 -1.60 -18.92 6.49
CA SER A 339 -0.77 -17.93 7.21
C SER A 339 -0.08 -16.87 6.34
N LYS A 340 -0.81 -15.84 5.90
CA LYS A 340 -0.29 -14.79 5.01
C LYS A 340 0.94 -14.09 5.58
N GLY A 341 1.07 -14.03 6.90
CA GLY A 341 2.29 -13.55 7.56
C GLY A 341 3.52 -14.38 7.16
N GLU A 342 3.47 -15.71 7.25
CA GLU A 342 4.62 -16.58 6.98
C GLU A 342 5.16 -16.39 5.55
N SER A 343 4.26 -16.20 4.56
CA SER A 343 4.68 -15.94 3.18
C SER A 343 5.48 -14.65 2.98
N HIS A 344 5.41 -13.68 3.90
CA HIS A 344 6.21 -12.45 3.82
C HIS A 344 7.52 -12.52 4.63
N PHE A 345 7.70 -13.54 5.47
CA PHE A 345 8.85 -13.71 6.36
C PHE A 345 9.74 -14.92 5.97
N ILE A 346 9.67 -15.34 4.70
CA ILE A 346 10.31 -16.56 4.22
C ILE A 346 11.82 -16.56 4.48
N ASP A 347 12.54 -15.48 4.17
CA ASP A 347 14.01 -15.42 4.37
C ASP A 347 14.38 -15.62 5.84
N CYS A 348 13.66 -14.95 6.75
CA CYS A 348 13.86 -15.12 8.18
C CYS A 348 13.49 -16.53 8.67
N LEU A 349 12.43 -17.14 8.13
CA LEU A 349 11.97 -18.47 8.53
C LEU A 349 12.89 -19.59 8.01
N ASP A 350 13.34 -19.51 6.76
CA ASP A 350 14.35 -20.39 6.19
C ASP A 350 15.65 -20.28 6.99
N ALA A 351 16.08 -19.05 7.31
CA ALA A 351 17.25 -18.84 8.16
C ALA A 351 17.07 -19.44 9.55
N CYS A 352 15.93 -19.25 10.21
CA CYS A 352 15.66 -19.89 11.50
C CYS A 352 15.69 -21.42 11.38
N THR A 353 15.21 -22.00 10.29
CA THR A 353 15.31 -23.44 10.03
C THR A 353 16.77 -23.88 10.00
N LEU A 354 17.62 -23.21 9.22
CA LEU A 354 19.07 -23.48 9.13
C LEU A 354 19.81 -23.30 10.47
N LEU A 355 19.52 -22.22 11.18
CA LEU A 355 20.14 -21.89 12.47
C LEU A 355 19.73 -22.85 13.59
N THR A 356 18.56 -23.48 13.48
CA THR A 356 18.05 -24.40 14.51
C THR A 356 18.30 -25.88 14.20
N LEU A 357 18.91 -26.21 13.05
CA LEU A 357 19.33 -27.57 12.73
C LEU A 357 20.23 -28.17 13.83
N LYS A 358 20.14 -29.48 14.04
CA LYS A 358 21.11 -30.19 14.89
C LYS A 358 22.51 -30.07 14.28
N THR A 359 23.53 -29.89 15.10
CA THR A 359 24.93 -29.68 14.67
C THR A 359 25.39 -30.67 13.60
N ALA A 360 25.16 -31.98 13.82
CA ALA A 360 25.55 -33.02 12.86
C ALA A 360 24.84 -32.87 11.49
N VAL A 361 23.56 -32.48 11.48
CA VAL A 361 22.80 -32.25 10.25
C VAL A 361 23.31 -30.99 9.54
N ALA A 362 23.57 -29.93 10.29
CA ALA A 362 24.09 -28.68 9.75
C ALA A 362 25.48 -28.85 9.14
N MET A 363 26.36 -29.66 9.74
CA MET A 363 27.67 -30.00 9.16
C MET A 363 27.54 -30.74 7.83
N LEU A 364 26.70 -31.80 7.78
CA LEU A 364 26.46 -32.56 6.55
C LEU A 364 25.88 -31.68 5.44
N LEU A 365 24.96 -30.78 5.80
CA LEU A 365 24.41 -29.81 4.86
C LEU A 365 25.48 -28.84 4.37
N GLN A 366 26.33 -28.31 5.26
CA GLN A 366 27.42 -27.41 4.88
C GLN A 366 28.39 -28.08 3.89
N ASP A 367 28.76 -29.34 4.12
CA ASP A 367 29.62 -30.11 3.22
C ASP A 367 28.93 -30.37 1.87
N SER A 368 27.63 -30.69 1.90
CA SER A 368 26.84 -30.90 0.68
C SER A 368 26.73 -29.62 -0.16
N LEU A 369 26.45 -28.47 0.48
CA LEU A 369 26.36 -27.17 -0.19
C LEU A 369 27.73 -26.71 -0.73
N LYS A 370 28.81 -26.91 0.03
CA LYS A 370 30.18 -26.64 -0.43
C LYS A 370 30.52 -27.50 -1.65
N SER A 371 30.08 -28.77 -1.69
CA SER A 371 30.26 -29.64 -2.85
C SER A 371 29.49 -29.14 -4.08
N VAL A 372 28.23 -28.73 -3.89
CA VAL A 372 27.38 -28.14 -4.95
C VAL A 372 28.00 -26.87 -5.54
N LEU A 373 28.53 -25.97 -4.70
CA LEU A 373 29.05 -24.68 -5.14
C LEU A 373 30.46 -24.75 -5.73
N ASN A 374 31.26 -25.75 -5.36
CA ASN A 374 32.60 -25.97 -5.92
C ASN A 374 32.58 -26.88 -7.17
N PHE A 375 31.40 -27.16 -7.71
CA PHE A 375 31.23 -28.08 -8.82
C PHE A 375 31.74 -27.45 -10.14
N ASP A 376 32.63 -28.17 -10.84
CA ASP A 376 33.14 -27.77 -12.16
C ASP A 376 32.16 -28.31 -13.23
N GLU A 377 31.75 -27.49 -14.21
CA GLU A 377 30.66 -27.75 -15.19
C GLU A 377 30.82 -29.06 -16.04
N ARG A 378 31.89 -29.82 -15.84
CA ARG A 378 32.28 -30.98 -16.64
C ARG A 378 31.72 -32.33 -16.17
N ASP A 379 31.15 -32.42 -14.96
CA ASP A 379 30.48 -33.64 -14.49
C ASP A 379 28.95 -33.51 -14.63
N THR A 380 28.38 -34.14 -15.65
CA THR A 380 26.94 -34.10 -15.96
C THR A 380 26.04 -34.87 -14.96
N SER A 381 26.56 -35.24 -13.79
CA SER A 381 25.90 -36.13 -12.82
C SER A 381 25.31 -35.43 -11.60
N PHE A 382 25.50 -34.12 -11.43
CA PHE A 382 24.94 -33.42 -10.27
C PHE A 382 23.46 -33.06 -10.47
N SER A 383 22.65 -33.69 -9.62
CA SER A 383 21.23 -33.42 -9.43
C SER A 383 21.03 -32.02 -8.82
N ASP A 384 19.86 -31.43 -9.08
CA ASP A 384 19.35 -30.14 -8.57
C ASP A 384 20.13 -29.54 -7.38
N PRO A 385 20.79 -28.37 -7.53
CA PRO A 385 21.57 -27.73 -6.47
C PRO A 385 20.75 -27.35 -5.22
N MET A 386 19.42 -27.29 -5.35
CA MET A 386 18.51 -27.00 -4.25
C MET A 386 18.08 -28.25 -3.46
N ALA A 387 18.34 -29.46 -3.98
CA ALA A 387 17.85 -30.70 -3.36
C ALA A 387 18.23 -30.84 -1.86
N PRO A 388 19.47 -30.55 -1.42
CA PRO A 388 19.83 -30.64 0.00
C PRO A 388 19.04 -29.66 0.89
N LEU A 389 18.61 -28.52 0.36
CA LEU A 389 17.81 -27.52 1.07
C LEU A 389 16.33 -27.92 1.11
N HIS A 390 15.81 -28.43 0.00
CA HIS A 390 14.44 -28.94 -0.06
C HIS A 390 14.22 -30.09 0.95
N ASP A 391 15.20 -30.97 1.14
CA ASP A 391 15.15 -32.08 2.11
C ASP A 391 14.96 -31.61 3.56
N ILE A 392 15.36 -30.37 3.88
CA ILE A 392 15.18 -29.77 5.21
C ILE A 392 14.08 -28.70 5.24
N SER A 393 13.22 -28.66 4.21
CA SER A 393 12.13 -27.70 4.07
C SER A 393 12.56 -26.24 3.92
N VAL A 394 13.73 -25.99 3.33
CA VAL A 394 14.21 -24.66 2.92
C VAL A 394 14.03 -24.57 1.41
N TYR A 395 13.11 -23.72 0.94
CA TYR A 395 12.67 -23.70 -0.46
C TYR A 395 13.07 -22.45 -1.24
N HIS A 396 13.40 -21.35 -0.56
CA HIS A 396 13.60 -20.05 -1.21
C HIS A 396 15.02 -19.53 -1.06
N THR A 397 15.70 -19.90 0.02
CA THR A 397 17.09 -19.51 0.26
C THR A 397 18.02 -20.23 -0.72
N LEU A 398 18.83 -19.46 -1.46
CA LEU A 398 19.83 -20.02 -2.39
C LEU A 398 20.99 -20.72 -1.65
N PRO A 399 21.71 -21.67 -2.30
CA PRO A 399 22.78 -22.44 -1.65
C PRO A 399 23.92 -21.60 -1.06
N ASP A 400 24.29 -20.51 -1.73
CA ASP A 400 25.30 -19.54 -1.28
C ASP A 400 24.84 -18.76 -0.04
N ALA A 401 23.60 -18.24 -0.06
CA ALA A 401 22.99 -17.58 1.08
C ALA A 401 22.79 -18.55 2.26
N ALA A 402 22.42 -19.80 2.01
CA ALA A 402 22.29 -20.82 3.05
C ALA A 402 23.62 -21.11 3.74
N LEU A 403 24.73 -21.18 2.99
CA LEU A 403 26.06 -21.27 3.57
C LEU A 403 26.39 -20.05 4.42
N GLU A 404 26.13 -18.83 3.93
CA GLU A 404 26.36 -17.60 4.68
C GLU A 404 25.63 -17.64 6.03
N ILE A 405 24.35 -18.01 6.04
CA ILE A 405 23.56 -18.20 7.27
C ILE A 405 24.21 -19.25 8.18
N LEU A 406 24.61 -20.40 7.66
CA LEU A 406 25.25 -21.46 8.46
C LEU A 406 26.55 -20.99 9.11
N THR A 407 27.33 -20.10 8.46
CA THR A 407 28.55 -19.53 9.08
C THR A 407 28.26 -18.65 10.30
N THR A 408 27.02 -18.19 10.48
CA THR A 408 26.65 -17.42 11.66
C THR A 408 26.49 -18.29 12.91
N ARG A 409 26.46 -19.62 12.77
CA ARG A 409 26.40 -20.53 13.91
C ARG A 409 27.75 -20.61 14.62
N LEU A 410 27.72 -20.63 15.96
CA LEU A 410 28.93 -20.75 16.78
C LEU A 410 29.48 -22.17 16.89
N ASP A 411 28.64 -23.19 16.68
CA ASP A 411 28.98 -24.60 16.86
C ASP A 411 29.56 -25.24 15.58
N LEU A 412 29.57 -24.52 14.46
CA LEU A 412 30.14 -24.99 13.21
C LEU A 412 31.55 -24.44 12.98
N PRO A 413 32.46 -25.26 12.41
CA PRO A 413 33.76 -24.77 11.98
C PRO A 413 33.60 -23.78 10.82
N CYS A 414 34.35 -22.67 10.89
CA CYS A 414 34.42 -21.67 9.82
C CYS A 414 34.99 -22.25 8.53
#